data_AF-A0AAU7Z398-F1
#
_entry.id   AF-A0AAU7Z398-F1
#
_cell.length_a   1.000
_cell.length_b   1.000
_cell.length_c   1.000
_cell.angle_alpha   90.00
_cell.angle_beta   90.00
_cell.angle_gamma   90.00
#
_symmetry.space_group_name_H-M   'P 1'
#
loop_
_entity.id
_entity.type
_entity.pdbx_description
1 polymer ?
#
loop_
_entity_poly.entity_id
_entity_poly.type
_entity_poly.pdbx_seq_one_letter_code
_entity_poly.pdbx_strand_id
1 'polypeptide(L)'
;MSDGREEREEQEQRRKWEKEKKEREDDLDRDWERDGERERRDSRAVEALNAELRAQSGQRTRRSFLVAAAATAGGYGFYRWIDRSPGDQLIPKPLRKMLEFNAKVSRGVFDERGLAPTYPVDRSMELRTNGNYGLKMDLLPESYRLQMVGVANAKGLPQYVEDVTAWEYRYVAKKEAGPVEHDSKVAPKAAAVVGDGPQAKVDPNGDAGMGEGPMMQGGAASTMVAGNGEKSDVKMPPAFEAAFAALKKAQGNKRPRGQEEAGMSDNTLDPGTPGLLLKMDDVTSLPHHELVTEFKCIEGWSQVVHWGGYRLVDLIAKYPPEKKPDGSLPKYVYMETPDGDYYCGFSLQACMHPQSLLVTEMAGQPLAQWHGAPIRLHMPIKYGYKQIKRIGLIAYTDMRPDDYWTKLGYDWCAGL
;
A
#
# COMPACT_ATOMS: atom_id res chain seq x y z
N MET A 1 57.75 -35.44 99.50
CA MET A 1 57.35 -34.04 99.76
C MET A 1 57.13 -33.34 98.41
N SER A 2 56.09 -33.68 97.65
CA SER A 2 55.85 -33.10 96.30
C SER A 2 54.38 -32.69 96.05
N ASP A 3 53.57 -32.53 97.09
CA ASP A 3 52.10 -32.45 96.95
C ASP A 3 51.56 -31.00 96.94
N GLY A 4 52.32 -30.01 97.42
CA GLY A 4 51.82 -28.63 97.61
C GLY A 4 52.18 -27.60 96.53
N ARG A 5 52.90 -28.00 95.48
CA ARG A 5 53.32 -27.10 94.37
C ARG A 5 52.35 -27.16 93.19
N GLU A 6 51.82 -28.35 92.91
CA GLU A 6 50.85 -28.63 91.85
C GLU A 6 49.50 -27.95 92.14
N GLU A 7 48.99 -28.01 93.38
CA GLU A 7 47.76 -27.29 93.78
C GLU A 7 47.85 -25.77 93.63
N ARG A 8 49.03 -25.16 93.83
CA ARG A 8 49.21 -23.71 93.68
C ARG A 8 49.22 -23.28 92.22
N GLU A 9 49.88 -24.07 91.36
CA GLU A 9 49.87 -23.84 89.91
C GLU A 9 48.46 -24.02 89.35
N GLU A 10 47.70 -25.01 89.82
CA GLU A 10 46.31 -25.22 89.41
C GLU A 10 45.39 -24.08 89.88
N GLN A 11 45.56 -23.57 91.11
CA GLN A 11 44.82 -22.39 91.57
C GLN A 11 45.17 -21.12 90.79
N GLU A 12 46.44 -20.93 90.42
CA GLU A 12 46.88 -19.78 89.64
C GLU A 12 46.36 -19.85 88.20
N GLN A 13 46.36 -21.03 87.58
CA GLN A 13 45.72 -21.28 86.29
C GLN A 13 44.20 -21.06 86.35
N ARG A 14 43.54 -21.49 87.44
CA ARG A 14 42.10 -21.27 87.63
C ARG A 14 41.75 -19.80 87.78
N ARG A 15 42.56 -19.02 88.52
CA ARG A 15 42.39 -17.55 88.63
C ARG A 15 42.65 -16.85 87.31
N LYS A 16 43.66 -17.29 86.54
CA LYS A 16 43.93 -16.76 85.21
C LYS A 16 42.78 -17.06 84.25
N TRP A 17 42.27 -18.29 84.27
CA TRP A 17 41.12 -18.70 83.46
C TRP A 17 39.85 -17.95 83.85
N GLU A 18 39.55 -17.77 85.14
CA GLU A 18 38.39 -16.97 85.59
C GLU A 18 38.52 -15.50 85.17
N LYS A 19 39.74 -14.94 85.19
CA LYS A 19 39.99 -13.57 84.73
C LYS A 19 39.82 -13.44 83.22
N GLU A 20 40.41 -14.33 82.43
CA GLU A 20 40.26 -14.34 80.97
C GLU A 20 38.81 -14.60 80.55
N LYS A 21 38.10 -15.48 81.28
CA LYS A 21 36.68 -15.74 81.06
C LYS A 21 35.86 -14.47 81.30
N LYS A 22 36.12 -13.75 82.40
CA LYS A 22 35.42 -12.50 82.70
C LYS A 22 35.72 -11.41 81.68
N GLU A 23 36.97 -11.26 81.26
CA GLU A 23 37.33 -10.31 80.20
C GLU A 23 36.62 -10.63 78.87
N ARG A 24 36.49 -11.91 78.51
CA ARG A 24 35.72 -12.33 77.34
C ARG A 24 34.22 -12.07 77.47
N GLU A 25 33.65 -12.25 78.66
CA GLU A 25 32.24 -11.93 78.92
C GLU A 25 32.00 -10.41 78.82
N ASP A 26 32.88 -9.60 79.41
CA ASP A 26 32.82 -8.13 79.35
C ASP A 26 33.04 -7.59 77.90
N ASP A 27 33.87 -8.26 77.09
CA ASP A 27 34.05 -7.94 75.67
C ASP A 27 32.81 -8.28 74.85
N LEU A 28 32.21 -9.44 75.09
CA LEU A 28 30.96 -9.84 74.43
C LEU A 28 29.84 -8.85 74.75
N ASP A 29 29.66 -8.48 76.02
CA ASP A 29 28.61 -7.52 76.41
C ASP A 29 28.80 -6.15 75.72
N ARG A 30 30.04 -5.67 75.59
CA ARG A 30 30.35 -4.42 74.86
C ARG A 30 30.07 -4.52 73.36
N ASP A 31 30.31 -5.67 72.76
CA ASP A 31 29.98 -5.91 71.35
C ASP A 31 28.45 -5.98 71.15
N TRP A 32 27.73 -6.67 72.06
CA TRP A 32 26.26 -6.71 72.07
C TRP A 32 25.62 -5.32 72.20
N GLU A 33 26.15 -4.46 73.07
CA GLU A 33 25.67 -3.07 73.20
C GLU A 33 25.90 -2.25 71.92
N ARG A 34 27.09 -2.41 71.31
CA ARG A 34 27.47 -1.70 70.09
C ARG A 34 26.63 -2.12 68.89
N ASP A 35 26.35 -3.41 68.76
CA ASP A 35 25.48 -3.95 67.71
C ASP A 35 24.04 -3.49 67.91
N GLY A 36 23.53 -3.48 69.16
CA GLY A 36 22.23 -2.90 69.47
C GLY A 36 22.12 -1.41 69.16
N GLU A 37 23.18 -0.63 69.35
CA GLU A 37 23.22 0.78 68.94
C GLU A 37 23.23 0.96 67.42
N ARG A 38 23.97 0.11 66.71
CA ARG A 38 24.01 0.09 65.24
C ARG A 38 22.64 -0.21 64.66
N GLU A 39 21.97 -1.25 65.14
CA GLU A 39 20.62 -1.61 64.69
C GLU A 39 19.62 -0.48 64.95
N ARG A 40 19.68 0.17 66.11
CA ARG A 40 18.80 1.32 66.41
C ARG A 40 19.07 2.50 65.50
N ARG A 41 20.34 2.78 65.17
CA ARG A 41 20.74 3.84 64.25
C ARG A 41 20.26 3.55 62.82
N ASP A 42 20.47 2.34 62.35
CA ASP A 42 20.04 1.89 61.01
C ASP A 42 18.51 1.89 60.92
N SER A 43 17.81 1.44 61.95
CA SER A 43 16.33 1.51 62.02
C SER A 43 15.83 2.94 61.91
N ARG A 44 16.43 3.88 62.64
CA ARG A 44 16.06 5.31 62.56
C ARG A 44 16.37 5.90 61.17
N ALA A 45 17.47 5.50 60.53
CA ALA A 45 17.80 5.95 59.18
C ALA A 45 16.79 5.42 58.15
N VAL A 46 16.37 4.16 58.28
CA VAL A 46 15.33 3.54 57.44
C VAL A 46 13.98 4.23 57.66
N GLU A 47 13.61 4.53 58.90
CA GLU A 47 12.37 5.27 59.21
C GLU A 47 12.38 6.68 58.62
N ALA A 48 13.50 7.41 58.74
CA ALA A 48 13.65 8.74 58.16
C ALA A 48 13.55 8.72 56.63
N LEU A 49 14.22 7.77 55.98
CA LEU A 49 14.14 7.56 54.53
C LEU A 49 12.72 7.22 54.09
N ASN A 50 12.03 6.34 54.83
CA ASN A 50 10.64 5.98 54.56
C ASN A 50 9.68 7.16 54.75
N ALA A 51 9.91 8.02 55.74
CA ALA A 51 9.13 9.23 55.95
C ALA A 51 9.32 10.22 54.78
N GLU A 52 10.57 10.39 54.32
CA GLU A 52 10.89 11.24 53.16
C GLU A 52 10.27 10.71 51.87
N LEU A 53 10.39 9.40 51.61
CA LEU A 53 9.75 8.74 50.46
C LEU A 53 8.23 8.90 50.47
N ARG A 54 7.57 8.77 51.63
CA ARG A 54 6.11 8.99 51.75
C ARG A 54 5.74 10.45 51.52
N ALA A 55 6.53 11.41 52.02
CA ALA A 55 6.32 12.83 51.79
C ALA A 55 6.46 13.21 50.31
N GLN A 56 7.48 12.68 49.62
CA GLN A 56 7.68 12.87 48.18
C GLN A 56 6.58 12.18 47.36
N SER A 57 6.15 10.97 47.75
CA SER A 57 5.07 10.23 47.10
C SER A 57 3.72 10.96 47.20
N GLY A 58 3.41 11.57 48.35
CA GLY A 58 2.18 12.35 48.55
C GLY A 58 2.05 13.59 47.64
N GLN A 59 3.18 14.22 47.27
CA GLN A 59 3.20 15.35 46.34
C GLN A 59 3.24 14.93 44.87
N ARG A 60 3.89 13.81 44.53
CA ARG A 60 4.06 13.34 43.15
C ARG A 60 2.91 12.45 42.64
N THR A 61 2.01 11.97 43.48
CA THR A 61 0.90 11.10 43.03
C THR A 61 -0.23 11.88 42.38
N ARG A 62 -0.87 12.84 43.05
CA ARG A 62 -2.08 13.50 42.50
C ARG A 62 -1.84 14.29 41.22
N ARG A 63 -0.77 15.09 41.18
CA ARG A 63 -0.44 15.88 39.98
C ARG A 63 -0.06 14.97 38.81
N SER A 64 0.73 13.93 39.05
CA SER A 64 1.10 12.98 37.98
C SER A 64 -0.10 12.17 37.51
N PHE A 65 -1.02 11.76 38.40
CA PHE A 65 -2.27 11.10 38.01
C PHE A 65 -3.19 12.04 37.23
N LEU A 66 -3.29 13.33 37.62
CA LEU A 66 -4.07 14.31 36.87
C LEU A 66 -3.46 14.61 35.49
N VAL A 67 -2.13 14.73 35.41
CA VAL A 67 -1.41 14.90 34.14
C VAL A 67 -1.58 13.67 33.25
N ALA A 68 -1.43 12.47 33.79
CA ALA A 68 -1.65 11.21 33.05
C ALA A 68 -3.10 11.08 32.60
N ALA A 69 -4.09 11.39 33.45
CA ALA A 69 -5.49 11.37 33.09
C ALA A 69 -5.82 12.41 32.00
N ALA A 70 -5.28 13.63 32.11
CA ALA A 70 -5.43 14.66 31.09
C ALA A 70 -4.76 14.26 29.77
N ALA A 71 -3.58 13.66 29.80
CA ALA A 71 -2.88 13.15 28.62
C ALA A 71 -3.67 12.01 27.96
N THR A 72 -4.19 11.05 28.74
CA THR A 72 -5.03 9.96 28.24
C THR A 72 -6.34 10.48 27.65
N ALA A 73 -7.03 11.39 28.35
CA ALA A 73 -8.27 11.99 27.85
C ALA A 73 -8.02 12.84 26.59
N GLY A 74 -6.91 13.58 26.55
CA GLY A 74 -6.47 14.34 25.38
C GLY A 74 -6.15 13.43 24.20
N GLY A 75 -5.39 12.35 24.42
CA GLY A 75 -5.06 11.35 23.41
C GLY A 75 -6.30 10.63 22.88
N TYR A 76 -7.21 10.21 23.77
CA TYR A 76 -8.48 9.60 23.38
C TYR A 76 -9.38 10.58 22.62
N GLY A 77 -9.47 11.83 23.07
CA GLY A 77 -10.21 12.90 22.41
C GLY A 77 -9.67 13.18 21.01
N PHE A 78 -8.34 13.25 20.86
CA PHE A 78 -7.66 13.41 19.57
C PHE A 78 -7.91 12.21 18.64
N TYR A 79 -7.78 10.98 19.15
CA TYR A 79 -8.12 9.76 18.39
C TYR A 79 -9.57 9.79 17.92
N ARG A 80 -10.53 10.05 18.82
CA ARG A 80 -11.96 10.15 18.49
C ARG A 80 -12.24 11.25 17.48
N TRP A 81 -11.53 12.37 17.55
CA TRP A 81 -11.65 13.46 16.58
C TRP A 81 -11.16 13.04 15.19
N ILE A 82 -10.04 12.32 15.09
CA ILE A 82 -9.59 11.74 13.80
C ILE A 82 -10.60 10.71 13.30
N ASP A 83 -10.98 9.75 14.13
CA ASP A 83 -11.90 8.64 13.82
C ASP A 83 -13.27 9.13 13.34
N ARG A 84 -13.78 10.22 13.93
CA ARG A 84 -15.07 10.83 13.55
C ARG A 84 -14.96 11.95 12.53
N SER A 85 -13.75 12.31 12.10
CA SER A 85 -13.59 13.32 11.07
C SER A 85 -14.23 12.82 9.77
N PRO A 86 -14.94 13.67 9.00
CA PRO A 86 -15.48 13.27 7.72
C PRO A 86 -14.38 12.66 6.86
N GLY A 87 -14.63 11.46 6.33
CA GLY A 87 -13.73 10.79 5.42
C GLY A 87 -13.75 11.45 4.03
N ASP A 88 -12.62 11.34 3.34
CA ASP A 88 -12.51 11.55 1.89
C ASP A 88 -11.71 10.36 1.34
N GLN A 89 -12.24 9.66 0.33
CA GLN A 89 -11.60 8.47 -0.26
C GLN A 89 -11.14 7.43 0.78
N LEU A 90 -12.04 7.05 1.69
CA LEU A 90 -11.80 6.12 2.81
C LEU A 90 -10.76 6.55 3.85
N ILE A 91 -10.23 7.79 3.78
CA ILE A 91 -9.26 8.31 4.75
C ILE A 91 -9.85 9.50 5.52
N PRO A 92 -9.77 9.53 6.86
CA PRO A 92 -10.12 10.71 7.64
C PRO A 92 -9.35 11.95 7.16
N LYS A 93 -10.04 13.07 6.95
CA LYS A 93 -9.46 14.33 6.43
C LYS A 93 -8.09 14.74 7.02
N PRO A 94 -7.84 14.64 8.35
CA PRO A 94 -6.54 14.97 8.91
C PRO A 94 -5.40 14.09 8.35
N LEU A 95 -5.65 12.78 8.25
CA LEU A 95 -4.70 11.81 7.70
C LEU A 95 -4.52 12.00 6.20
N ARG A 96 -5.60 12.29 5.47
CA ARG A 96 -5.53 12.58 4.03
C ARG A 96 -4.63 13.79 3.74
N LYS A 97 -4.77 14.87 4.52
CA LYS A 97 -3.89 16.04 4.39
C LYS A 97 -2.42 15.72 4.62
N MET A 98 -2.13 14.88 5.63
CA MET A 98 -0.76 14.45 5.90
C MET A 98 -0.20 13.59 4.76
N LEU A 99 -1.00 12.66 4.23
CA LEU A 99 -0.63 11.86 3.07
C LEU A 99 -0.37 12.73 1.83
N GLU A 100 -1.24 13.69 1.55
CA GLU A 100 -1.09 14.61 0.41
C GLU A 100 0.12 15.53 0.55
N PHE A 101 0.44 15.95 1.78
CA PHE A 101 1.68 16.68 2.07
C PHE A 101 2.90 15.80 1.78
N ASN A 102 2.92 14.56 2.27
CA ASN A 102 4.00 13.61 1.98
C ASN A 102 4.12 13.34 0.48
N ALA A 103 3.01 13.16 -0.23
CA ALA A 103 2.99 12.98 -1.68
C ALA A 103 3.47 14.24 -2.42
N LYS A 104 3.22 15.44 -1.88
CA LYS A 104 3.75 16.70 -2.43
C LYS A 104 5.26 16.79 -2.25
N VAL A 105 5.79 16.42 -1.08
CA VAL A 105 7.23 16.37 -0.82
C VAL A 105 7.89 15.33 -1.72
N SER A 106 7.31 14.12 -1.79
CA SER A 106 7.76 13.03 -2.65
C SER A 106 7.88 13.48 -4.11
N ARG A 107 6.86 14.14 -4.66
CA ARG A 107 6.90 14.73 -6.01
C ARG A 107 7.98 15.79 -6.23
N GLY A 108 8.43 16.46 -5.18
CA GLY A 108 9.55 17.40 -5.26
C GLY A 108 10.91 16.72 -5.32
N VAL A 109 11.00 15.46 -4.85
CA VAL A 109 12.23 14.67 -4.80
C VAL A 109 12.33 13.71 -5.99
N PHE A 110 11.23 13.09 -6.40
CA PHE A 110 11.17 12.18 -7.54
C PHE A 110 10.86 12.95 -8.83
N ASP A 111 11.87 13.08 -9.70
CA ASP A 111 11.74 13.75 -10.98
C ASP A 111 11.03 12.85 -12.00
N GLU A 112 9.80 13.21 -12.39
CA GLU A 112 9.04 12.52 -13.44
C GLU A 112 9.70 12.61 -14.84
N ARG A 113 10.81 13.34 -14.99
CA ARG A 113 11.61 13.42 -16.22
C ARG A 113 12.81 12.45 -16.22
N GLY A 114 13.12 11.84 -15.08
CA GLY A 114 14.23 10.92 -14.94
C GLY A 114 13.99 9.61 -15.71
N LEU A 115 15.02 9.13 -16.40
CA LEU A 115 14.96 7.81 -17.03
C LEU A 115 15.14 6.72 -15.98
N ALA A 116 14.24 5.73 -16.00
CA ALA A 116 14.40 4.51 -15.24
C ALA A 116 15.60 3.71 -15.76
N PRO A 117 16.37 3.05 -14.87
CA PRO A 117 17.45 2.16 -15.25
C PRO A 117 16.98 1.05 -16.19
N THR A 118 17.81 0.72 -17.18
CA THR A 118 17.60 -0.40 -18.09
C THR A 118 18.53 -1.55 -17.75
N TYR A 119 18.08 -2.77 -18.00
CA TYR A 119 18.83 -3.99 -17.66
C TYR A 119 19.09 -4.84 -18.91
N PRO A 120 20.08 -5.74 -18.90
CA PRO A 120 20.22 -6.75 -19.95
C PRO A 120 19.05 -7.76 -19.94
N VAL A 121 18.73 -8.33 -21.11
CA VAL A 121 17.57 -9.23 -21.29
C VAL A 121 17.66 -10.51 -20.45
N ASP A 122 18.87 -11.01 -20.19
CA ASP A 122 19.11 -12.21 -19.37
C ASP A 122 18.70 -12.05 -17.89
N ARG A 123 18.58 -10.80 -17.40
CA ARG A 123 18.04 -10.49 -16.07
C ARG A 123 16.52 -10.44 -16.04
N SER A 124 15.88 -10.42 -17.20
CA SER A 124 14.42 -10.32 -17.27
C SER A 124 13.76 -11.63 -16.86
N MET A 125 12.57 -11.52 -16.29
CA MET A 125 11.72 -12.64 -15.92
C MET A 125 10.28 -12.37 -16.31
N GLU A 126 9.47 -13.43 -16.33
CA GLU A 126 8.03 -13.30 -16.52
C GLU A 126 7.43 -12.51 -15.34
N LEU A 127 6.62 -11.50 -15.68
CA LEU A 127 6.00 -10.66 -14.67
C LEU A 127 4.99 -11.47 -13.87
N ARG A 128 5.06 -11.39 -12.54
CA ARG A 128 4.04 -11.90 -11.63
C ARG A 128 2.70 -11.21 -11.90
N THR A 129 1.63 -12.00 -12.01
CA THR A 129 0.27 -11.47 -12.20
C THR A 129 -0.19 -10.67 -10.97
N ASN A 130 -0.47 -9.38 -11.16
CA ASN A 130 -0.90 -8.47 -10.09
C ASN A 130 -2.32 -7.91 -10.33
N GLY A 131 -3.32 -8.37 -9.57
CA GLY A 131 -4.71 -7.93 -9.74
C GLY A 131 -5.33 -8.34 -11.10
N ASN A 132 -6.66 -8.50 -11.11
CA ASN A 132 -7.43 -8.93 -12.28
C ASN A 132 -8.59 -7.97 -12.63
N TYR A 133 -8.58 -6.75 -12.08
CA TYR A 133 -9.55 -5.70 -12.40
C TYR A 133 -9.58 -5.44 -13.91
N GLY A 134 -10.78 -5.50 -14.50
CA GLY A 134 -10.98 -5.42 -15.96
C GLY A 134 -10.58 -6.67 -16.76
N LEU A 135 -10.15 -7.76 -16.09
CA LEU A 135 -9.63 -9.01 -16.70
C LEU A 135 -10.37 -10.27 -16.23
N LYS A 136 -11.55 -10.12 -15.62
CA LYS A 136 -12.38 -11.25 -15.16
C LYS A 136 -12.81 -12.18 -16.30
N MET A 137 -12.98 -11.62 -17.50
CA MET A 137 -13.34 -12.35 -18.73
C MET A 137 -12.27 -12.18 -19.79
N ASP A 138 -12.21 -13.13 -20.73
CA ASP A 138 -11.29 -13.04 -21.86
C ASP A 138 -11.91 -12.19 -22.96
N LEU A 139 -11.17 -11.19 -23.43
CA LEU A 139 -11.63 -10.27 -24.48
C LEU A 139 -11.44 -10.94 -25.85
N LEU A 140 -12.47 -10.90 -26.69
CA LEU A 140 -12.37 -11.33 -28.08
C LEU A 140 -11.52 -10.32 -28.87
N PRO A 141 -10.33 -10.69 -29.38
CA PRO A 141 -9.40 -9.76 -30.01
C PRO A 141 -10.02 -8.96 -31.16
N GLU A 142 -10.90 -9.56 -31.96
CA GLU A 142 -11.57 -8.93 -33.09
C GLU A 142 -12.52 -7.78 -32.69
N SER A 143 -13.05 -7.84 -31.46
CA SER A 143 -13.93 -6.82 -30.90
C SER A 143 -13.15 -5.64 -30.30
N TYR A 144 -11.83 -5.77 -30.13
CA TYR A 144 -11.03 -4.74 -29.51
C TYR A 144 -10.95 -3.49 -30.38
N ARG A 145 -11.23 -2.34 -29.76
CA ARG A 145 -10.89 -1.01 -30.27
C ARG A 145 -10.27 -0.23 -29.13
N LEU A 146 -9.29 0.61 -29.43
CA LEU A 146 -8.82 1.63 -28.50
C LEU A 146 -9.61 2.91 -28.78
N GLN A 147 -10.41 3.32 -27.80
CA GLN A 147 -11.17 4.58 -27.87
C GLN A 147 -10.23 5.75 -27.53
N MET A 148 -10.22 6.79 -28.36
CA MET A 148 -9.51 8.04 -28.06
C MET A 148 -10.46 9.23 -28.10
N VAL A 149 -10.43 10.07 -27.06
CA VAL A 149 -11.29 11.26 -26.90
C VAL A 149 -10.45 12.50 -26.62
N GLY A 150 -10.90 13.64 -27.13
CA GLY A 150 -10.20 14.93 -27.00
C GLY A 150 -9.02 15.07 -27.96
N VAL A 151 -9.04 14.36 -29.09
CA VAL A 151 -8.00 14.41 -30.14
C VAL A 151 -8.24 15.62 -31.05
N ALA A 152 -7.18 16.37 -31.34
CA ALA A 152 -7.21 17.50 -32.26
C ALA A 152 -7.62 17.05 -33.67
N ASN A 153 -8.50 17.81 -34.32
CA ASN A 153 -8.99 17.52 -35.67
C ASN A 153 -9.56 16.10 -35.86
N ALA A 154 -10.13 15.50 -34.80
CA ALA A 154 -10.63 14.13 -34.84
C ALA A 154 -11.55 13.85 -36.04
N LYS A 155 -12.47 14.78 -36.37
CA LYS A 155 -13.40 14.66 -37.52
C LYS A 155 -12.75 14.48 -38.88
N GLY A 156 -11.49 14.89 -39.03
CA GLY A 156 -10.73 14.73 -40.27
C GLY A 156 -10.04 13.37 -40.41
N LEU A 157 -10.07 12.53 -39.37
CA LEU A 157 -9.39 11.25 -39.34
C LEU A 157 -10.33 10.10 -39.74
N PRO A 158 -9.83 9.08 -40.46
CA PRO A 158 -10.65 7.96 -40.91
C PRO A 158 -11.23 7.10 -39.77
N GLN A 159 -10.65 7.17 -38.57
CA GLN A 159 -11.11 6.44 -37.39
C GLN A 159 -12.24 7.16 -36.63
N TYR A 160 -12.66 8.35 -37.08
CA TYR A 160 -13.67 9.15 -36.40
C TYR A 160 -15.03 8.45 -36.34
N VAL A 161 -15.68 8.57 -35.20
CA VAL A 161 -17.09 8.23 -34.99
C VAL A 161 -17.78 9.31 -34.16
N GLU A 162 -19.07 9.48 -34.39
CA GLU A 162 -19.90 10.41 -33.61
C GLU A 162 -20.14 9.96 -32.17
N ASP A 163 -19.99 8.65 -31.90
CA ASP A 163 -20.16 8.08 -30.57
C ASP A 163 -19.21 6.90 -30.33
N VAL A 164 -18.12 7.10 -29.59
CA VAL A 164 -17.21 6.00 -29.19
C VAL A 164 -17.85 5.08 -28.16
N THR A 165 -18.78 5.59 -27.35
CA THR A 165 -19.45 4.84 -26.29
C THR A 165 -20.45 3.83 -26.85
N ALA A 166 -20.88 3.99 -28.10
CA ALA A 166 -21.70 3.03 -28.82
C ALA A 166 -20.98 1.71 -29.12
N TRP A 167 -19.64 1.69 -29.11
CA TRP A 167 -18.87 0.48 -29.38
C TRP A 167 -19.00 -0.55 -28.25
N GLU A 168 -19.28 -1.79 -28.62
CA GLU A 168 -19.42 -2.90 -27.66
C GLU A 168 -18.27 -3.91 -27.81
N TYR A 169 -17.56 -4.13 -26.69
CA TYR A 169 -16.58 -5.19 -26.57
C TYR A 169 -17.27 -6.54 -26.32
N ARG A 170 -16.73 -7.59 -26.93
CA ARG A 170 -17.24 -8.96 -26.77
C ARG A 170 -16.26 -9.78 -25.95
N TYR A 171 -16.81 -10.70 -25.16
CA TYR A 171 -16.04 -11.50 -24.22
C TYR A 171 -16.42 -12.97 -24.34
N VAL A 172 -15.47 -13.83 -23.95
CA VAL A 172 -15.71 -15.25 -23.72
C VAL A 172 -15.55 -15.52 -22.24
N ALA A 173 -16.46 -16.34 -21.69
CA ALA A 173 -16.28 -16.86 -20.34
C ALA A 173 -14.97 -17.66 -20.29
N LYS A 174 -14.18 -17.44 -19.24
CA LYS A 174 -13.01 -18.28 -18.99
C LYS A 174 -13.49 -19.73 -18.90
N LYS A 175 -12.98 -20.60 -19.77
CA LYS A 175 -12.95 -22.04 -19.43
C LYS A 175 -12.16 -22.12 -18.14
N GLU A 176 -12.76 -22.63 -17.07
CA GLU A 176 -12.19 -22.69 -15.72
C GLU A 176 -10.67 -22.89 -15.75
N ALA A 177 -9.93 -21.78 -15.62
CA ALA A 177 -8.57 -21.85 -15.17
C ALA A 177 -8.70 -22.04 -13.66
N GLY A 178 -8.16 -23.15 -13.14
CA GLY A 178 -8.12 -23.43 -11.71
C GLY A 178 -7.61 -22.23 -10.89
N PRO A 179 -7.81 -22.24 -9.56
CA PRO A 179 -7.69 -21.06 -8.72
C PRO A 179 -6.43 -20.29 -9.05
N VAL A 180 -6.59 -19.15 -9.73
CA VAL A 180 -5.50 -18.21 -9.91
C VAL A 180 -5.36 -17.57 -8.53
N GLU A 181 -4.42 -18.10 -7.77
CA GLU A 181 -4.08 -17.61 -6.45
C GLU A 181 -3.83 -16.10 -6.55
N HIS A 182 -4.77 -15.33 -6.01
CA HIS A 182 -4.88 -13.87 -6.22
C HIS A 182 -3.72 -13.05 -5.67
N ASP A 183 -2.82 -13.70 -4.94
CA ASP A 183 -1.64 -13.12 -4.34
C ASP A 183 -0.71 -14.30 -4.05
N SER A 184 -0.18 -14.97 -5.08
CA SER A 184 0.90 -15.91 -4.82
C SER A 184 2.12 -15.09 -4.40
N LYS A 185 2.29 -14.79 -3.10
CA LYS A 185 3.52 -14.16 -2.53
C LYS A 185 4.80 -14.95 -2.86
N VAL A 186 4.66 -16.03 -3.61
CA VAL A 186 5.66 -16.87 -4.24
C VAL A 186 5.99 -16.29 -5.62
N ALA A 187 7.26 -15.92 -5.80
CA ALA A 187 7.79 -15.55 -7.11
C ALA A 187 7.52 -16.66 -8.15
N PRO A 188 7.23 -16.32 -9.42
CA PRO A 188 7.16 -17.33 -10.47
C PRO A 188 8.47 -18.12 -10.49
N LYS A 189 8.38 -19.45 -10.62
CA LYS A 189 9.57 -20.29 -10.84
C LYS A 189 10.25 -19.77 -12.10
N ALA A 190 11.55 -19.46 -12.03
CA ALA A 190 12.33 -19.10 -13.20
C ALA A 190 12.17 -20.21 -14.25
N ALA A 191 11.37 -19.96 -15.29
CA ALA A 191 11.33 -20.81 -16.45
C ALA A 191 12.70 -20.70 -17.11
N ALA A 192 13.32 -21.85 -17.38
CA ALA A 192 14.67 -21.96 -17.89
C ALA A 192 14.88 -21.05 -19.11
N VAL A 193 15.75 -20.05 -18.94
CA VAL A 193 16.40 -19.40 -20.07
C VAL A 193 17.21 -20.49 -20.78
N VAL A 194 16.88 -20.75 -22.03
CA VAL A 194 17.66 -21.63 -22.91
C VAL A 194 19.00 -20.95 -23.17
N GLY A 195 20.07 -21.51 -22.62
CA GLY A 195 21.45 -21.06 -22.86
C GLY A 195 22.44 -21.86 -22.00
N ASP A 196 23.08 -22.86 -22.61
CA ASP A 196 24.16 -23.64 -22.00
C ASP A 196 25.39 -22.75 -21.70
N GLY A 197 25.83 -22.72 -20.43
CA GLY A 197 27.05 -22.04 -19.96
C GLY A 197 27.28 -22.23 -18.44
N PRO A 198 28.54 -22.27 -17.96
CA PRO A 198 28.93 -23.16 -16.87
C PRO A 198 28.42 -22.76 -15.48
N GLN A 199 28.01 -23.78 -14.72
CA GLN A 199 27.51 -23.68 -13.35
C GLN A 199 28.52 -23.03 -12.41
N ALA A 200 28.16 -21.85 -11.88
CA ALA A 200 28.82 -21.26 -10.72
C ALA A 200 28.12 -21.72 -9.43
N LYS A 201 28.93 -22.20 -8.49
CA LYS A 201 28.52 -22.75 -7.19
C LYS A 201 27.80 -21.69 -6.35
N VAL A 202 26.72 -22.13 -5.70
CA VAL A 202 25.98 -21.39 -4.66
C VAL A 202 26.81 -21.38 -3.38
N ASP A 203 27.03 -20.19 -2.83
CA ASP A 203 27.60 -20.00 -1.48
C ASP A 203 26.48 -20.13 -0.42
N PRO A 204 26.64 -20.95 0.63
CA PRO A 204 25.69 -21.03 1.74
C PRO A 204 26.16 -20.16 2.92
N ASN A 205 25.18 -19.56 3.60
CA ASN A 205 25.25 -18.62 4.74
C ASN A 205 25.20 -17.14 4.29
N GLY A 206 24.26 -16.29 4.69
CA GLY A 206 23.30 -16.35 5.78
C GLY A 206 23.29 -14.98 6.46
N ASP A 207 22.15 -14.29 6.46
CA ASP A 207 21.67 -13.31 7.45
C ASP A 207 20.46 -12.58 6.86
N ALA A 208 19.39 -12.22 7.57
CA ALA A 208 19.00 -12.47 8.95
C ALA A 208 17.47 -12.35 8.97
N GLY A 209 16.82 -13.26 9.69
CA GLY A 209 15.39 -13.18 9.94
C GLY A 209 15.04 -11.93 10.73
N MET A 210 14.09 -11.14 10.24
CA MET A 210 13.35 -10.17 11.05
C MET A 210 11.98 -10.78 11.34
N GLY A 211 11.70 -10.95 12.64
CA GLY A 211 10.62 -11.74 13.17
C GLY A 211 9.22 -11.27 12.78
N GLU A 212 8.32 -12.25 12.78
CA GLU A 212 6.88 -12.12 12.68
C GLU A 212 6.36 -11.25 13.83
N GLY A 213 5.97 -10.02 13.50
CA GLY A 213 5.07 -9.22 14.33
C GLY A 213 3.62 -9.57 13.96
N PRO A 214 2.72 -9.85 14.92
CA PRO A 214 1.33 -10.10 14.58
C PRO A 214 0.71 -8.82 14.01
N MET A 215 0.33 -8.85 12.73
CA MET A 215 -0.56 -7.83 12.20
C MET A 215 -1.87 -7.91 12.97
N MET A 216 -2.16 -6.84 13.70
CA MET A 216 -3.44 -6.59 14.33
C MET A 216 -4.55 -6.85 13.32
N GLN A 217 -5.30 -7.92 13.53
CA GLN A 217 -6.62 -8.14 12.93
C GLN A 217 -7.51 -6.99 13.41
N GLY A 218 -7.56 -5.93 12.60
CA GLY A 218 -8.47 -4.83 12.79
C GLY A 218 -9.89 -5.34 12.61
N GLY A 219 -10.59 -5.46 13.73
CA GLY A 219 -12.03 -5.23 13.87
C GLY A 219 -12.92 -6.11 13.01
N ALA A 220 -13.54 -7.11 13.66
CA ALA A 220 -14.77 -7.74 13.20
C ALA A 220 -15.71 -6.71 12.57
N ALA A 221 -15.96 -6.86 11.27
CA ALA A 221 -17.10 -6.23 10.62
C ALA A 221 -18.32 -6.54 11.49
N SER A 222 -18.97 -5.49 12.00
CA SER A 222 -20.22 -5.62 12.73
C SER A 222 -21.15 -6.51 11.92
N THR A 223 -21.48 -7.66 12.50
CA THR A 223 -22.62 -8.47 12.14
C THR A 223 -23.80 -7.52 12.03
N MET A 224 -24.21 -7.17 10.80
CA MET A 224 -25.52 -6.58 10.61
C MET A 224 -26.50 -7.63 11.08
N VAL A 225 -27.15 -7.34 12.19
CA VAL A 225 -28.38 -7.98 12.62
C VAL A 225 -29.28 -8.01 11.40
N ALA A 226 -29.59 -9.22 10.93
CA ALA A 226 -30.70 -9.46 10.03
C ALA A 226 -31.97 -9.00 10.77
N GLY A 227 -32.31 -7.72 10.61
CA GLY A 227 -33.63 -7.23 10.97
C GLY A 227 -34.61 -7.95 10.07
N ASN A 228 -35.56 -8.67 10.69
CA ASN A 228 -36.78 -9.11 10.05
C ASN A 228 -37.53 -7.86 9.54
N GLY A 229 -37.18 -7.40 8.35
CA GLY A 229 -37.91 -6.39 7.61
C GLY A 229 -39.01 -7.08 6.81
N GLU A 230 -40.26 -6.86 7.21
CA GLU A 230 -41.41 -7.02 6.32
C GLU A 230 -41.07 -6.40 4.96
N LYS A 231 -41.33 -7.15 3.88
CA LYS A 231 -41.28 -6.62 2.52
C LYS A 231 -42.34 -5.52 2.40
N SER A 232 -41.96 -4.29 2.68
CA SER A 232 -42.77 -3.14 2.27
C SER A 232 -42.60 -3.01 0.75
N ASP A 233 -43.68 -3.27 0.01
CA ASP A 233 -43.80 -2.95 -1.42
C ASP A 233 -43.76 -1.42 -1.61
N VAL A 234 -42.58 -0.83 -1.45
CA VAL A 234 -42.35 0.59 -1.78
C VAL A 234 -42.26 0.67 -3.30
N LYS A 235 -43.40 0.97 -3.92
CA LYS A 235 -43.49 1.24 -5.35
C LYS A 235 -42.69 2.49 -5.66
N MET A 236 -41.73 2.38 -6.58
CA MET A 236 -40.88 3.49 -6.96
C MET A 236 -41.74 4.62 -7.58
N PRO A 237 -41.42 5.90 -7.34
CA PRO A 237 -42.16 6.99 -7.97
C PRO A 237 -42.12 6.87 -9.50
N PRO A 238 -43.24 7.14 -10.22
CA PRO A 238 -43.32 6.94 -11.67
C PRO A 238 -42.25 7.69 -12.48
N ALA A 239 -41.82 8.87 -12.00
CA ALA A 239 -40.75 9.64 -12.61
C ALA A 239 -39.39 8.92 -12.51
N PHE A 240 -39.14 8.23 -11.40
CA PHE A 240 -37.94 7.44 -11.21
C PHE A 240 -38.01 6.15 -12.02
N GLU A 241 -39.17 5.47 -12.08
CA GLU A 241 -39.35 4.30 -12.96
C GLU A 241 -39.13 4.65 -14.43
N ALA A 242 -39.66 5.79 -14.90
CA ALA A 242 -39.45 6.26 -16.26
C ALA A 242 -37.98 6.62 -16.54
N ALA A 243 -37.30 7.29 -15.60
CA ALA A 243 -35.88 7.59 -15.71
C ALA A 243 -35.03 6.31 -15.72
N PHE A 244 -35.36 5.34 -14.87
CA PHE A 244 -34.67 4.05 -14.80
C PHE A 244 -34.90 3.20 -16.05
N ALA A 245 -36.13 3.19 -16.58
CA ALA A 245 -36.47 2.52 -17.83
C ALA A 245 -35.80 3.19 -19.04
N ALA A 246 -35.70 4.52 -19.06
CA ALA A 246 -34.98 5.27 -20.08
C ALA A 246 -33.46 4.98 -20.01
N LEU A 247 -32.88 4.96 -18.80
CA LEU A 247 -31.49 4.54 -18.55
C LEU A 247 -31.25 3.11 -19.03
N LYS A 248 -32.12 2.16 -18.68
CA LYS A 248 -32.00 0.76 -19.09
C LYS A 248 -32.15 0.58 -20.60
N LYS A 249 -33.04 1.36 -21.24
CA LYS A 249 -33.20 1.38 -22.69
C LYS A 249 -32.02 2.03 -23.41
N ALA A 250 -31.41 3.06 -22.82
CA ALA A 250 -30.20 3.72 -23.34
C ALA A 250 -28.92 2.88 -23.12
N GLN A 251 -28.87 2.09 -22.05
CA GLN A 251 -27.77 1.15 -21.77
C GLN A 251 -27.80 -0.07 -22.70
N GLY A 252 -28.95 -0.46 -23.26
CA GLY A 252 -29.03 -1.62 -24.16
C GLY A 252 -28.57 -2.91 -23.49
N ASN A 253 -27.94 -3.82 -24.25
CA ASN A 253 -27.30 -5.04 -23.72
C ASN A 253 -25.87 -4.77 -23.18
N LYS A 254 -25.48 -3.51 -22.98
CA LYS A 254 -24.13 -3.17 -22.50
C LYS A 254 -23.94 -3.68 -21.08
N ARG A 255 -22.75 -4.20 -20.83
CA ARG A 255 -22.34 -4.66 -19.50
C ARG A 255 -22.34 -3.48 -18.52
N PRO A 256 -22.84 -3.65 -17.29
CA PRO A 256 -22.77 -2.60 -16.29
C PRO A 256 -21.29 -2.33 -15.96
N ARG A 257 -20.93 -1.04 -15.84
CA ARG A 257 -19.56 -0.58 -15.52
C ARG A 257 -19.38 -0.41 -14.02
N GLY A 258 -18.14 -0.31 -13.56
CA GLY A 258 -17.82 0.03 -12.17
C GLY A 258 -18.31 -0.99 -11.16
N GLN A 259 -18.20 -2.28 -11.48
CA GLN A 259 -18.71 -3.39 -10.65
C GLN A 259 -17.76 -3.79 -9.51
N GLU A 260 -16.64 -3.09 -9.36
CA GLU A 260 -15.60 -3.35 -8.38
C GLU A 260 -15.69 -2.39 -7.17
N GLU A 261 -14.82 -2.55 -6.17
CA GLU A 261 -14.93 -1.86 -4.88
C GLU A 261 -14.87 -0.32 -4.98
N ALA A 262 -14.12 0.22 -5.94
CA ALA A 262 -14.02 1.67 -6.14
C ALA A 262 -15.26 2.27 -6.84
N GLY A 263 -16.17 1.43 -7.35
CA GLY A 263 -17.33 1.86 -8.11
C GLY A 263 -16.99 2.49 -9.47
N MET A 264 -18.01 3.06 -10.11
CA MET A 264 -17.90 3.71 -11.42
C MET A 264 -17.02 4.96 -11.36
N SER A 265 -16.24 5.20 -12.41
CA SER A 265 -15.43 6.42 -12.53
C SER A 265 -16.31 7.65 -12.72
N ASP A 266 -15.92 8.76 -12.09
CA ASP A 266 -16.50 10.10 -12.27
C ASP A 266 -16.16 10.67 -13.66
N ASN A 267 -15.22 10.05 -14.37
CA ASN A 267 -14.75 10.36 -15.72
C ASN A 267 -15.28 9.38 -16.78
N THR A 268 -16.22 8.51 -16.41
CA THR A 268 -16.94 7.66 -17.39
C THR A 268 -17.55 8.56 -18.47
N LEU A 269 -17.33 8.22 -19.74
CA LEU A 269 -17.83 9.04 -20.85
C LEU A 269 -19.35 9.06 -20.93
N ASP A 270 -19.91 10.22 -21.25
CA ASP A 270 -21.33 10.39 -21.53
C ASP A 270 -21.71 9.71 -22.87
N PRO A 271 -22.91 9.11 -22.98
CA PRO A 271 -23.40 8.60 -24.26
C PRO A 271 -23.37 9.65 -25.38
N GLY A 272 -22.97 9.27 -26.59
CA GLY A 272 -22.84 10.20 -27.71
C GLY A 272 -21.53 11.00 -27.72
N THR A 273 -20.54 10.63 -26.91
CA THR A 273 -19.22 11.29 -26.92
C THR A 273 -18.48 10.97 -28.22
N PRO A 274 -18.14 11.97 -29.07
CA PRO A 274 -17.40 11.74 -30.30
C PRO A 274 -15.92 11.47 -30.03
N GLY A 275 -15.27 10.77 -30.96
CA GLY A 275 -13.86 10.42 -30.81
C GLY A 275 -13.37 9.49 -31.91
N LEU A 276 -12.28 8.77 -31.63
CA LEU A 276 -11.68 7.82 -32.55
C LEU A 276 -11.83 6.38 -32.04
N LEU A 277 -12.11 5.44 -32.94
CA LEU A 277 -12.03 4.00 -32.68
C LEU A 277 -10.84 3.41 -33.42
N LEU A 278 -9.70 3.32 -32.73
CA LEU A 278 -8.49 2.77 -33.30
C LEU A 278 -8.53 1.24 -33.28
N LYS A 279 -8.08 0.62 -34.37
CA LYS A 279 -7.77 -0.82 -34.43
C LYS A 279 -6.34 -1.06 -33.94
N MET A 280 -5.98 -2.33 -33.74
CA MET A 280 -4.59 -2.69 -33.43
C MET A 280 -3.62 -2.19 -34.52
N ASP A 281 -3.98 -2.29 -35.80
CA ASP A 281 -3.16 -1.80 -36.92
C ASP A 281 -2.80 -0.30 -36.81
N ASP A 282 -3.70 0.51 -36.25
CA ASP A 282 -3.44 1.94 -36.05
C ASP A 282 -2.33 2.19 -35.02
N VAL A 283 -2.20 1.28 -34.04
CA VAL A 283 -1.17 1.28 -33.00
C VAL A 283 0.10 0.61 -33.50
N THR A 284 -0.01 -0.56 -34.14
CA THR A 284 1.15 -1.34 -34.61
C THR A 284 1.86 -0.73 -35.82
N SER A 285 1.23 0.24 -36.48
CA SER A 285 1.89 1.09 -37.48
C SER A 285 2.90 2.08 -36.89
N LEU A 286 2.95 2.26 -35.57
CA LEU A 286 3.98 3.05 -34.89
C LEU A 286 5.31 2.27 -34.82
N PRO A 287 6.47 2.94 -34.62
CA PRO A 287 7.73 2.24 -34.40
C PRO A 287 7.65 1.31 -33.18
N HIS A 288 8.05 0.05 -33.35
CA HIS A 288 8.16 -0.91 -32.26
C HIS A 288 9.41 -0.61 -31.42
N HIS A 289 9.29 -0.75 -30.10
CA HIS A 289 10.35 -0.54 -29.12
C HIS A 289 10.38 -1.67 -28.11
N GLU A 290 11.59 -2.07 -27.75
CA GLU A 290 11.85 -2.95 -26.63
C GLU A 290 12.47 -2.18 -25.48
N LEU A 291 12.09 -2.54 -24.25
CA LEU A 291 12.59 -1.93 -23.04
C LEU A 291 12.68 -2.97 -21.94
N VAL A 292 13.84 -3.10 -21.30
CA VAL A 292 14.03 -3.98 -20.15
C VAL A 292 14.20 -3.11 -18.90
N THR A 293 13.18 -3.08 -18.05
CA THR A 293 13.10 -2.20 -16.89
C THR A 293 12.54 -2.95 -15.68
N GLU A 294 12.79 -2.41 -14.50
CA GLU A 294 12.22 -2.94 -13.26
C GLU A 294 10.77 -2.47 -13.08
N PHE A 295 9.85 -3.42 -13.05
CA PHE A 295 8.48 -3.23 -12.59
C PHE A 295 8.42 -3.28 -11.07
N LYS A 296 7.85 -2.26 -10.43
CA LYS A 296 7.72 -2.19 -8.96
C LYS A 296 6.27 -2.21 -8.54
N CYS A 297 5.85 -3.23 -7.81
CA CYS A 297 4.52 -3.32 -7.22
C CYS A 297 4.48 -2.61 -5.88
N ILE A 298 3.33 -2.01 -5.55
CA ILE A 298 3.11 -1.39 -4.24
C ILE A 298 3.11 -2.41 -3.10
N GLU A 299 2.88 -3.69 -3.41
CA GLU A 299 2.88 -4.81 -2.47
C GLU A 299 4.29 -5.22 -2.00
N GLY A 300 5.34 -4.47 -2.38
CA GLY A 300 6.70 -4.66 -1.86
C GLY A 300 7.57 -5.62 -2.66
N TRP A 301 7.17 -5.99 -3.88
CA TRP A 301 7.98 -6.79 -4.79
C TRP A 301 8.28 -6.05 -6.09
N SER A 302 9.40 -6.40 -6.72
CA SER A 302 9.80 -5.88 -8.03
C SER A 302 10.42 -6.97 -8.90
N GLN A 303 10.32 -6.80 -10.22
CA GLN A 303 10.86 -7.73 -11.20
C GLN A 303 11.38 -6.96 -12.41
N VAL A 304 12.54 -7.38 -12.93
CA VAL A 304 13.05 -6.89 -14.22
C VAL A 304 12.26 -7.62 -15.31
N VAL A 305 11.63 -6.86 -16.21
CA VAL A 305 10.76 -7.41 -17.26
C VAL A 305 11.21 -6.86 -18.60
N HIS A 306 11.22 -7.72 -19.61
CA HIS A 306 11.42 -7.34 -21.01
C HIS A 306 10.08 -7.02 -21.66
N TRP A 307 9.88 -5.75 -21.98
CA TRP A 307 8.67 -5.21 -22.57
C TRP A 307 8.87 -4.97 -24.06
N GLY A 308 7.88 -5.33 -24.87
CA GLY A 308 7.78 -4.95 -26.28
C GLY A 308 6.47 -4.22 -26.57
N GLY A 309 6.55 -3.15 -27.35
CA GLY A 309 5.37 -2.37 -27.73
C GLY A 309 5.69 -1.03 -28.38
N TYR A 310 4.82 -0.05 -28.16
CA TYR A 310 4.84 1.23 -28.88
C TYR A 310 4.90 2.38 -27.89
N ARG A 311 5.72 3.39 -28.13
CA ARG A 311 5.84 4.49 -27.17
C ARG A 311 4.55 5.29 -27.11
N LEU A 312 4.08 5.56 -25.89
CA LEU A 312 2.88 6.36 -25.67
C LEU A 312 3.05 7.78 -26.24
N VAL A 313 4.25 8.36 -26.16
CA VAL A 313 4.55 9.65 -26.80
C VAL A 313 4.39 9.62 -28.32
N ASP A 314 4.67 8.50 -28.99
CA ASP A 314 4.48 8.38 -30.44
C ASP A 314 2.99 8.28 -30.81
N LEU A 315 2.19 7.58 -29.99
CA LEU A 315 0.73 7.59 -30.14
C LEU A 315 0.17 9.00 -29.95
N ILE A 316 0.60 9.72 -28.91
CA ILE A 316 0.16 11.09 -28.66
C ILE A 316 0.62 12.04 -29.79
N ALA A 317 1.82 11.85 -30.34
CA ALA A 317 2.28 12.65 -31.48
C ALA A 317 1.42 12.41 -32.74
N LYS A 318 0.99 11.17 -32.97
CA LYS A 318 0.10 10.80 -34.09
C LYS A 318 -1.34 11.29 -33.89
N TYR A 319 -1.84 11.25 -32.65
CA TYR A 319 -3.18 11.66 -32.26
C TYR A 319 -3.12 12.73 -31.15
N PRO A 320 -2.67 13.96 -31.46
CA PRO A 320 -2.39 14.98 -30.46
C PRO A 320 -3.66 15.48 -29.77
N PRO A 321 -3.59 15.89 -28.50
CA PRO A 321 -4.74 16.46 -27.80
C PRO A 321 -5.19 17.77 -28.43
N GLU A 322 -6.51 18.01 -28.42
CA GLU A 322 -7.10 19.28 -28.78
C GLU A 322 -6.61 20.39 -27.84
N LYS A 323 -6.18 21.51 -28.41
CA LYS A 323 -5.76 22.68 -27.64
C LYS A 323 -6.99 23.36 -27.06
N LYS A 324 -6.84 23.86 -25.83
CA LYS A 324 -7.84 24.72 -25.20
C LYS A 324 -7.92 26.07 -25.93
N PRO A 325 -8.98 26.87 -25.69
CA PRO A 325 -9.13 28.19 -26.32
C PRO A 325 -7.96 29.15 -26.06
N ASP A 326 -7.24 28.98 -24.95
CA ASP A 326 -6.03 29.74 -24.59
C ASP A 326 -4.75 29.24 -25.29
N GLY A 327 -4.87 28.22 -26.16
CA GLY A 327 -3.76 27.61 -26.90
C GLY A 327 -2.95 26.57 -26.11
N SER A 328 -3.23 26.38 -24.82
CA SER A 328 -2.54 25.39 -23.99
C SER A 328 -3.11 23.98 -24.16
N LEU A 329 -2.30 22.96 -23.86
CA LEU A 329 -2.73 21.56 -23.90
C LEU A 329 -3.54 21.21 -22.63
N PRO A 330 -4.42 20.19 -22.69
CA PRO A 330 -5.03 19.62 -21.50
C PRO A 330 -3.94 19.08 -20.55
N LYS A 331 -4.22 19.13 -19.25
CA LYS A 331 -3.24 18.78 -18.22
C LYS A 331 -3.13 17.28 -17.95
N TYR A 332 -4.15 16.50 -18.29
CA TYR A 332 -4.27 15.12 -17.83
C TYR A 332 -4.72 14.17 -18.94
N VAL A 333 -4.48 12.89 -18.67
CA VAL A 333 -4.95 11.76 -19.46
C VAL A 333 -5.70 10.82 -18.52
N TYR A 334 -6.90 10.42 -18.93
CA TYR A 334 -7.69 9.38 -18.28
C TYR A 334 -7.59 8.10 -19.10
N MET A 335 -7.39 6.97 -18.44
CA MET A 335 -7.40 5.65 -19.06
C MET A 335 -8.33 4.72 -18.33
N GLU A 336 -9.01 3.85 -19.08
CA GLU A 336 -10.03 2.95 -18.54
C GLU A 336 -10.04 1.62 -19.28
N THR A 337 -10.39 0.54 -18.58
CA THR A 337 -10.60 -0.78 -19.18
C THR A 337 -11.89 -0.80 -20.02
N PRO A 338 -12.00 -1.70 -21.01
CA PRO A 338 -13.21 -1.88 -21.82
C PRO A 338 -14.53 -1.96 -21.03
N ASP A 339 -14.52 -2.60 -19.86
CA ASP A 339 -15.67 -2.75 -18.97
C ASP A 339 -15.85 -1.60 -17.98
N GLY A 340 -14.87 -0.70 -17.83
CA GLY A 340 -14.94 0.40 -16.86
C GLY A 340 -14.74 -0.03 -15.41
N ASP A 341 -14.27 -1.26 -15.19
CA ASP A 341 -14.03 -1.80 -13.86
C ASP A 341 -12.67 -1.37 -13.29
N TYR A 342 -11.75 -0.89 -14.14
CA TYR A 342 -10.48 -0.31 -13.70
C TYR A 342 -10.11 0.94 -14.50
N TYR A 343 -9.62 1.95 -13.80
CA TYR A 343 -9.30 3.24 -14.40
C TYR A 343 -8.17 3.96 -13.67
N CYS A 344 -7.40 4.72 -14.43
CA CYS A 344 -6.25 5.46 -13.93
C CYS A 344 -6.17 6.87 -14.54
N GLY A 345 -5.75 7.82 -13.70
CA GLY A 345 -5.48 9.20 -14.09
C GLY A 345 -3.98 9.51 -14.17
N PHE A 346 -3.54 10.26 -15.18
CA PHE A 346 -2.13 10.65 -15.34
C PHE A 346 -2.02 12.13 -15.69
N SER A 347 -0.87 12.74 -15.38
CA SER A 347 -0.50 14.02 -16.00
C SER A 347 -0.18 13.76 -17.48
N LEU A 348 -0.52 14.70 -18.36
CA LEU A 348 -0.12 14.61 -19.77
C LEU A 348 1.40 14.52 -19.89
N GLN A 349 2.14 15.21 -19.01
CA GLN A 349 3.61 15.14 -18.95
C GLN A 349 4.11 13.72 -18.70
N ALA A 350 3.54 12.96 -17.75
CA ALA A 350 3.94 11.58 -17.48
C ALA A 350 3.64 10.66 -18.68
N CYS A 351 2.53 10.90 -19.39
CA CYS A 351 2.20 10.16 -20.61
C CYS A 351 3.16 10.46 -21.78
N MET A 352 3.81 11.63 -21.78
CA MET A 352 4.83 12.02 -22.76
C MET A 352 6.24 11.50 -22.40
N HIS A 353 6.39 10.77 -21.30
CA HIS A 353 7.69 10.23 -20.88
C HIS A 353 8.22 9.21 -21.92
N PRO A 354 9.49 9.28 -22.34
CA PRO A 354 10.03 8.49 -23.44
C PRO A 354 10.06 6.97 -23.18
N GLN A 355 10.04 6.54 -21.92
CA GLN A 355 9.99 5.12 -21.52
C GLN A 355 8.57 4.62 -21.22
N SER A 356 7.53 5.43 -21.45
CA SER A 356 6.14 4.97 -21.34
C SER A 356 5.76 4.19 -22.60
N LEU A 357 5.37 2.92 -22.42
CA LEU A 357 5.02 2.01 -23.51
C LEU A 357 3.57 1.57 -23.42
N LEU A 358 2.93 1.51 -24.58
CA LEU A 358 1.76 0.68 -24.87
C LEU A 358 2.27 -0.70 -25.25
N VAL A 359 2.30 -1.59 -24.27
CA VAL A 359 2.92 -2.91 -24.38
C VAL A 359 1.95 -3.89 -25.02
N THR A 360 2.44 -4.58 -26.04
CA THR A 360 1.76 -5.68 -26.73
C THR A 360 2.47 -7.02 -26.54
N GLU A 361 3.72 -6.99 -26.05
CA GLU A 361 4.59 -8.16 -25.92
C GLU A 361 5.33 -8.14 -24.57
N MET A 362 5.57 -9.32 -24.01
CA MET A 362 6.35 -9.52 -22.80
C MET A 362 7.30 -10.70 -23.01
N ALA A 363 8.59 -10.50 -22.73
CA ALA A 363 9.64 -11.50 -22.95
C ALA A 363 9.63 -12.09 -24.38
N GLY A 364 9.46 -11.22 -25.39
CA GLY A 364 9.41 -11.61 -26.81
C GLY A 364 8.19 -12.43 -27.23
N GLN A 365 7.17 -12.54 -26.37
CA GLN A 365 5.91 -13.23 -26.67
C GLN A 365 4.72 -12.27 -26.64
N PRO A 366 3.66 -12.51 -27.44
CA PRO A 366 2.42 -11.74 -27.34
C PRO A 366 1.87 -11.75 -25.91
N LEU A 367 1.36 -10.60 -25.48
CA LEU A 367 0.83 -10.43 -24.12
C LEU A 367 -0.32 -11.42 -23.87
N ALA A 368 -0.30 -12.09 -22.72
CA ALA A 368 -1.41 -12.95 -22.28
C ALA A 368 -2.61 -12.12 -21.78
N GLN A 369 -3.82 -12.69 -21.85
CA GLN A 369 -5.06 -12.03 -21.38
C GLN A 369 -4.97 -11.56 -19.92
N TRP A 370 -4.38 -12.36 -19.03
CA TRP A 370 -4.18 -12.01 -17.60
C TRP A 370 -3.08 -10.95 -17.36
N HIS A 371 -2.20 -10.73 -18.34
CA HIS A 371 -1.24 -9.63 -18.33
C HIS A 371 -1.76 -8.36 -19.01
N GLY A 372 -3.02 -8.37 -19.48
CA GLY A 372 -3.67 -7.18 -20.00
C GLY A 372 -3.67 -7.07 -21.52
N ALA A 373 -3.64 -8.20 -22.24
CA ALA A 373 -3.85 -8.21 -23.68
C ALA A 373 -5.17 -7.49 -24.07
N PRO A 374 -5.20 -6.81 -25.23
CA PRO A 374 -4.12 -6.73 -26.23
C PRO A 374 -3.10 -5.63 -25.98
N ILE A 375 -3.44 -4.59 -25.21
CA ILE A 375 -2.54 -3.47 -24.88
C ILE A 375 -2.62 -3.20 -23.38
N ARG A 376 -1.46 -3.13 -22.71
CA ARG A 376 -1.33 -2.57 -21.35
C ARG A 376 -0.41 -1.35 -21.34
N LEU A 377 -0.49 -0.57 -20.26
CA LEU A 377 0.48 0.47 -19.98
C LEU A 377 1.70 -0.16 -19.28
N HIS A 378 2.89 0.27 -19.68
CA HIS A 378 4.10 0.21 -18.88
C HIS A 378 4.65 1.63 -18.72
N MET A 379 4.87 2.05 -17.48
CA MET A 379 5.38 3.38 -17.14
C MET A 379 6.33 3.25 -15.95
N PRO A 380 7.65 3.11 -16.17
CA PRO A 380 8.59 2.69 -15.13
C PRO A 380 8.79 3.73 -14.01
N ILE A 381 8.35 4.97 -14.23
CA ILE A 381 8.31 6.05 -13.23
C ILE A 381 7.07 5.97 -12.30
N LYS A 382 6.25 4.91 -12.41
CA LYS A 382 5.03 4.71 -11.61
C LYS A 382 4.94 3.29 -11.06
N TYR A 383 4.36 3.18 -9.86
CA TYR A 383 4.01 1.89 -9.27
C TYR A 383 3.03 1.09 -10.14
N GLY A 384 3.10 -0.24 -10.00
CA GLY A 384 2.36 -1.19 -10.81
C GLY A 384 0.84 -0.98 -10.89
N TYR A 385 0.21 -0.43 -9.85
CA TYR A 385 -1.23 -0.15 -9.87
C TYR A 385 -1.61 0.99 -10.81
N LYS A 386 -0.70 1.92 -11.11
CA LYS A 386 -0.93 2.93 -12.16
C LYS A 386 -0.73 2.36 -13.56
N GLN A 387 -0.11 1.20 -13.71
CA GLN A 387 0.19 0.63 -15.02
C GLN A 387 -0.99 -0.23 -15.49
N ILE A 388 -2.08 0.46 -15.87
CA ILE A 388 -3.37 -0.13 -16.29
C ILE A 388 -3.20 -1.24 -17.34
N LYS A 389 -3.93 -2.33 -17.13
CA LYS A 389 -3.98 -3.48 -18.05
C LYS A 389 -5.18 -3.34 -18.99
N ARG A 390 -5.09 -3.90 -20.20
CA ARG A 390 -6.19 -3.93 -21.19
C ARG A 390 -6.84 -2.54 -21.34
N ILE A 391 -6.10 -1.59 -21.90
CA ILE A 391 -6.59 -0.22 -22.08
C ILE A 391 -7.69 -0.23 -23.15
N GLY A 392 -8.89 0.22 -22.81
CA GLY A 392 -10.01 0.40 -23.73
C GLY A 392 -10.25 1.86 -24.12
N LEU A 393 -9.87 2.81 -23.26
CA LEU A 393 -10.05 4.24 -23.48
C LEU A 393 -8.79 5.01 -23.09
N ILE A 394 -8.45 6.02 -23.89
CA ILE A 394 -7.53 7.12 -23.56
C ILE A 394 -8.27 8.43 -23.84
N ALA A 395 -8.52 9.23 -22.81
CA ALA A 395 -9.18 10.54 -22.93
C ALA A 395 -8.27 11.67 -22.45
N TYR A 396 -8.11 12.70 -23.27
CA TYR A 396 -7.44 13.93 -22.85
C TYR A 396 -8.41 14.83 -22.09
N THR A 397 -7.99 15.34 -20.94
CA THR A 397 -8.85 16.17 -20.07
C THR A 397 -8.06 17.24 -19.33
N ASP A 398 -8.66 18.42 -19.12
CA ASP A 398 -8.06 19.49 -18.30
C ASP A 398 -8.39 19.34 -16.81
N MET A 399 -9.44 18.57 -16.49
CA MET A 399 -9.84 18.26 -15.13
C MET A 399 -9.09 17.02 -14.67
N ARG A 400 -8.50 17.07 -13.48
CA ARG A 400 -7.77 15.92 -12.91
C ARG A 400 -8.74 14.75 -12.78
N PRO A 401 -8.54 13.65 -13.53
CA PRO A 401 -9.44 12.52 -13.46
C PRO A 401 -9.27 11.77 -12.14
N ASP A 402 -10.33 11.06 -11.76
CA ASP A 402 -10.27 10.10 -10.69
C ASP A 402 -9.40 8.88 -11.06
N ASP A 403 -9.15 8.04 -10.06
CA ASP A 403 -8.30 6.88 -10.18
C ASP A 403 -8.76 5.81 -9.18
N TYR A 404 -8.80 4.56 -9.64
CA TYR A 404 -9.38 3.44 -8.90
C TYR A 404 -8.85 3.34 -7.48
N TRP A 405 -7.53 3.27 -7.30
CA TRP A 405 -6.92 3.10 -5.98
C TRP A 405 -6.91 4.40 -5.20
N THR A 406 -6.91 5.54 -5.88
CA THR A 406 -7.03 6.84 -5.20
C THR A 406 -8.38 6.97 -4.49
N LYS A 407 -9.48 6.48 -5.09
CA LYS A 407 -10.79 6.39 -4.39
C LYS A 407 -10.75 5.51 -3.15
N LEU A 408 -9.83 4.56 -3.11
CA LEU A 408 -9.58 3.66 -1.99
C LEU A 408 -8.46 4.14 -1.06
N GLY A 409 -8.05 5.41 -1.17
CA GLY A 409 -7.13 6.07 -0.25
C GLY A 409 -5.66 6.13 -0.69
N TYR A 410 -5.31 5.57 -1.85
CA TYR A 410 -3.93 5.61 -2.33
C TYR A 410 -3.54 7.01 -2.84
N ASP A 411 -2.23 7.20 -3.05
CA ASP A 411 -1.72 8.42 -3.68
C ASP A 411 -2.05 8.46 -5.17
N TRP A 412 -2.49 9.62 -5.67
CA TRP A 412 -2.86 9.76 -7.07
C TRP A 412 -1.65 9.74 -8.01
N CYS A 413 -0.52 10.31 -7.57
CA CYS A 413 0.68 10.46 -8.39
C CYS A 413 1.45 9.15 -8.53
N ALA A 414 1.64 8.43 -7.42
CA ALA A 414 2.32 7.14 -7.33
C ALA A 414 3.68 7.09 -8.05
N GLY A 415 4.45 8.17 -7.96
CA GLY A 415 5.77 8.30 -8.56
C GLY A 415 6.84 7.42 -7.88
N LEU A 416 7.86 7.06 -8.66
CA LEU A 416 9.03 6.28 -8.26
C LEU A 416 10.34 7.02 -8.51
#